data_AF-A0AA37QIW2-F1
#
_entry.id   AF-A0AA37QIW2-F1
#
_cell.length_a   1.000
_cell.length_b   1.000
_cell.length_c   1.000
_cell.angle_alpha   90.00
_cell.angle_beta   90.00
_cell.angle_gamma   90.00
#
_symmetry.space_group_name_H-M   'P 1'
#
loop_
_entity.id
_entity.type
_entity.pdbx_description
1 polymer ?
#
loop_
_entity_poly.entity_id
_entity_poly.type
_entity_poly.pdbx_seq_one_letter_code
_entity_poly.pdbx_strand_id
1 'polypeptide(L)'
;MVDAVSNGLAYSRAVEADLLAETGVRPAVGFNWNNGTLTSVMVTFPKLYTDKPLPELSETVRAAVIKEFKQSPKQLVLGFAVNG
;
A
#
# COMPACT_ATOMS: atom_id res chain seq x y z
N MET A 1 -22.21 -3.03 0.20
CA MET A 1 -21.06 -3.53 -0.59
C MET A 1 -20.43 -2.42 -1.44
N VAL A 2 -21.24 -1.52 -2.03
CA VAL A 2 -20.78 -0.36 -2.82
C VAL A 2 -19.91 0.60 -2.00
N ASP A 3 -20.20 0.79 -0.71
CA ASP A 3 -19.43 1.67 0.19
C ASP A 3 -18.04 1.14 0.50
N ALA A 4 -17.89 -0.17 0.67
CA ALA A 4 -16.58 -0.78 0.92
C ALA A 4 -15.68 -0.57 -0.31
N VAL A 5 -16.11 -1.02 -1.49
CA VAL A 5 -15.29 -0.93 -2.71
C VAL A 5 -14.94 0.52 -3.07
N SER A 6 -15.90 1.45 -2.96
CA SER A 6 -15.66 2.87 -3.27
C SER A 6 -14.69 3.52 -2.27
N ASN A 7 -14.82 3.22 -0.98
CA ASN A 7 -13.90 3.71 0.04
C ASN A 7 -12.50 3.09 -0.11
N GLY A 8 -12.41 1.80 -0.46
CA GLY A 8 -11.13 1.12 -0.67
C GLY A 8 -10.31 1.71 -1.81
N LEU A 9 -10.96 2.06 -2.93
CA LEU A 9 -10.27 2.75 -4.03
C LEU A 9 -9.76 4.13 -3.63
N ALA A 10 -10.51 4.86 -2.80
CA ALA A 10 -10.06 6.14 -2.26
C ALA A 10 -8.86 5.96 -1.32
N TYR A 11 -8.90 4.97 -0.42
CA TYR A 11 -7.78 4.66 0.47
C TYR A 11 -6.53 4.22 -0.29
N SER A 12 -6.66 3.36 -1.30
CA SER A 12 -5.55 3.00 -2.19
C SER A 12 -4.87 4.22 -2.77
N ARG A 13 -5.64 5.13 -3.39
CA ARG A 13 -5.09 6.34 -4.01
C ARG A 13 -4.42 7.27 -3.00
N ALA A 14 -4.95 7.35 -1.78
CA ALA A 14 -4.33 8.12 -0.71
C ALA A 14 -2.98 7.52 -0.29
N VAL A 15 -2.90 6.18 -0.13
CA VAL A 15 -1.63 5.49 0.15
C VAL A 15 -0.63 5.70 -0.99
N GLU A 16 -1.06 5.62 -2.25
CA GLU A 16 -0.19 5.89 -3.40
C GLU A 16 0.38 7.31 -3.38
N ALA A 17 -0.43 8.30 -2.98
CA ALA A 17 -0.01 9.69 -2.88
C ALA A 17 0.97 9.92 -1.72
N ASP A 18 0.68 9.37 -0.55
CA ASP A 18 1.57 9.42 0.62
C ASP A 18 2.93 8.79 0.30
N LEU A 19 2.92 7.60 -0.31
CA LEU A 19 4.16 6.91 -0.67
C LEU A 19 4.93 7.61 -1.78
N LEU A 20 4.25 8.26 -2.73
CA LEU A 20 4.93 9.15 -3.68
C LEU A 20 5.64 10.30 -2.96
N ALA A 21 5.00 10.94 -1.98
CA ALA A 21 5.58 12.05 -1.24
C ALA A 21 6.78 11.62 -0.39
N GLU A 22 6.72 10.46 0.26
CA GLU A 22 7.79 9.97 1.14
C GLU A 22 8.95 9.28 0.40
N THR A 23 8.67 8.67 -0.74
CA THR A 23 9.63 7.78 -1.42
C THR A 23 10.05 8.28 -2.80
N GLY A 24 9.40 9.33 -3.31
CA GLY A 24 9.61 9.83 -4.67
C GLY A 24 9.12 8.87 -5.78
N VAL A 25 8.57 7.71 -5.41
CA VAL A 25 8.06 6.70 -6.33
C VAL A 25 6.61 6.43 -6.01
N ARG A 26 5.74 6.47 -7.02
CA ARG A 26 4.34 6.09 -6.87
C ARG A 26 4.19 4.57 -7.04
N PRO A 27 3.91 3.79 -5.97
CA PRO A 27 3.53 2.39 -6.13
C PRO A 27 2.09 2.27 -6.60
N ALA A 28 1.69 1.07 -7.03
CA ALA A 28 0.29 0.68 -7.17
C ALA A 28 -0.17 0.01 -5.89
N VAL A 29 -1.37 0.37 -5.39
CA VAL A 29 -1.91 -0.18 -4.13
C VAL A 29 -3.18 -0.98 -4.38
N GLY A 30 -3.07 -2.30 -4.23
CA GLY A 30 -4.19 -3.24 -4.21
C GLY A 30 -4.58 -3.63 -2.79
N PHE A 31 -5.83 -4.01 -2.58
CA PHE A 31 -6.31 -4.47 -1.28
C PHE A 31 -7.32 -5.60 -1.45
N ASN A 32 -7.50 -6.37 -0.37
CA ASN A 32 -8.53 -7.39 -0.26
C ASN A 32 -9.28 -7.23 1.07
N TRP A 33 -10.61 -7.20 0.96
CA TRP A 33 -11.51 -7.26 2.09
C TRP A 33 -12.26 -8.58 2.07
N ASN A 34 -12.26 -9.26 3.21
CA ASN A 34 -13.13 -10.41 3.42
C ASN A 34 -14.04 -10.12 4.62
N ASN A 35 -15.35 -10.18 4.41
CA ASN A 35 -16.38 -9.95 5.44
C ASN A 35 -16.13 -8.67 6.29
N GLY A 36 -15.81 -7.55 5.64
CA GLY A 36 -15.59 -6.26 6.30
C GLY A 36 -14.24 -6.10 7.02
N THR A 37 -13.36 -7.10 6.97
CA THR A 37 -12.02 -7.06 7.58
C THR A 37 -10.93 -6.95 6.52
N LEU A 38 -10.02 -5.98 6.66
CA LEU A 38 -8.91 -5.79 5.72
C LEU A 38 -7.92 -6.96 5.87
N THR A 39 -7.95 -7.90 4.91
CA THR A 39 -7.13 -9.10 5.00
C THR A 39 -5.72 -8.84 4.49
N SER A 40 -5.61 -8.24 3.31
CA SER A 40 -4.30 -7.99 2.71
C SER A 40 -4.25 -6.68 1.96
N VAL A 41 -3.13 -5.98 2.07
CA VAL A 41 -2.78 -4.85 1.20
C VAL A 41 -1.50 -5.20 0.46
N MET A 42 -1.50 -4.98 -0.86
CA MET A 42 -0.36 -5.19 -1.73
C MET A 42 0.09 -3.85 -2.27
N VAL A 43 1.36 -3.52 -2.04
CA VAL A 43 2.00 -2.29 -2.50
C VAL A 43 3.10 -2.66 -3.46
N THR A 44 2.91 -2.37 -4.74
CA THR A 44 3.83 -2.76 -5.81
C THR A 44 4.53 -1.54 -6.36
N PHE A 45 5.83 -1.44 -6.13
CA PHE A 45 6.67 -0.40 -6.72
C PHE A 45 6.98 -0.74 -8.19
N PRO A 46 6.97 0.25 -9.10
CA PRO A 46 7.23 0.04 -10.53
C PRO A 46 8.72 -0.22 -10.87
N LYS A 47 9.58 -0.26 -9.85
CA LYS A 47 11.02 -0.57 -9.95
C LYS A 47 11.52 -1.12 -8.62
N LEU A 48 12.70 -1.73 -8.61
CA LEU A 48 13.42 -1.99 -7.37
C LEU A 48 13.65 -0.67 -6.61
N TYR A 49 13.37 -0.70 -5.31
CA TYR A 49 13.58 0.45 -4.45
C TYR A 49 14.98 0.40 -3.85
N THR A 50 15.80 1.43 -4.13
CA THR A 50 17.22 1.47 -3.76
C THR A 50 17.55 2.58 -2.78
N ASP A 51 16.61 3.49 -2.51
CA ASP A 51 16.92 4.74 -1.81
C ASP A 51 17.01 4.55 -0.30
N LYS A 52 16.40 3.49 0.24
CA LYS A 52 16.44 3.14 1.67
C LYS A 52 16.39 1.62 1.88
N PRO A 53 16.89 1.09 3.01
CA PRO A 53 16.81 -0.32 3.35
C PRO A 53 15.38 -0.85 3.37
N LEU A 54 15.18 -2.11 2.96
CA LEU A 54 13.86 -2.74 2.94
C LEU A 54 13.11 -2.70 4.29
N PRO A 55 13.75 -2.88 5.47
CA PRO A 55 13.06 -2.74 6.75
C PRO A 55 12.45 -1.35 6.94
N GLU A 56 13.21 -0.30 6.64
CA GLU A 56 12.73 1.09 6.76
C GLU A 56 11.61 1.38 5.75
N LEU A 57 11.74 0.90 4.51
CA LEU A 57 10.67 1.00 3.51
C LEU A 57 9.40 0.30 3.99
N SER A 58 9.52 -0.90 4.58
CA SER A 58 8.37 -1.67 5.04
C SER A 58 7.60 -0.97 6.17
N GLU A 59 8.29 -0.28 7.08
CA GLU A 59 7.65 0.50 8.14
C GLU A 59 6.99 1.78 7.58
N THR A 60 7.63 2.48 6.63
CA THR A 60 7.00 3.59 5.90
C THR A 60 5.70 3.13 5.23
N VAL A 61 5.73 2.02 4.50
CA VAL A 61 4.55 1.49 3.81
C VAL A 61 3.47 1.07 4.80
N ARG A 62 3.84 0.41 5.89
CA ARG A 62 2.89 0.03 6.95
C ARG A 62 2.21 1.24 7.57
N ALA A 63 2.98 2.29 7.88
CA ALA A 63 2.44 3.52 8.46
C ALA A 63 1.43 4.19 7.52
N ALA A 64 1.75 4.33 6.23
CA ALA A 64 0.85 4.90 5.24
C ALA A 64 -0.46 4.08 5.10
N VAL A 65 -0.36 2.75 5.04
CA VAL A 65 -1.54 1.88 4.94
C VAL A 65 -2.43 2.00 6.18
N ILE A 66 -1.88 1.93 7.38
CA ILE A 66 -2.67 2.07 8.63
C ILE A 66 -3.31 3.46 8.70
N LYS A 67 -2.57 4.50 8.33
CA LYS A 67 -3.05 5.88 8.32
C LYS A 67 -4.25 6.03 7.40
N GLU A 68 -4.23 5.50 6.19
CA GLU A 68 -5.30 5.73 5.21
C GLU A 68 -6.47 4.75 5.34
N PHE A 69 -6.19 3.45 5.51
CA PHE A 69 -7.23 2.43 5.69
C PHE A 69 -7.86 2.45 7.09
N LYS A 70 -7.28 3.18 8.04
CA LYS A 70 -7.70 3.24 9.45
C LYS A 70 -7.76 1.88 10.15
N GLN A 71 -7.11 0.87 9.56
CA GLN A 71 -7.08 -0.50 10.02
C GLN A 71 -5.71 -1.11 9.68
N SER A 72 -5.21 -1.95 10.58
CA SER A 72 -4.02 -2.77 10.29
C SER A 72 -4.43 -3.97 9.45
N PRO A 73 -3.87 -4.15 8.23
CA PRO A 73 -4.13 -5.35 7.45
C PRO A 73 -3.51 -6.57 8.16
N LYS A 74 -4.15 -7.75 8.03
CA LYS A 74 -3.54 -8.99 8.53
C LYS A 74 -2.24 -9.34 7.83
N GLN A 75 -2.12 -8.95 6.55
CA GLN A 75 -0.93 -9.15 5.75
C GLN A 75 -0.64 -7.89 4.91
N LEU A 76 0.60 -7.42 4.95
CA LEU A 76 1.11 -6.39 4.06
C LEU A 76 2.14 -7.01 3.13
N VAL A 77 1.94 -6.87 1.82
CA VAL A 77 2.87 -7.39 0.80
C VAL A 77 3.54 -6.21 0.11
N LEU A 78 4.87 -6.20 0.12
CA LEU A 78 5.67 -5.29 -0.70
C LEU A 78 6.14 -6.05 -1.94
N GLY A 79 5.80 -5.52 -3.12
CA GLY A 79 6.21 -6.04 -4.41
C GLY A 79 7.07 -5.03 -5.16
N PHE A 80 7.93 -5.52 -6.04
CA PHE A 80 8.74 -4.70 -6.93
C PHE A 80 8.68 -5.27 -8.33
N ALA A 81 8.37 -4.42 -9.31
CA ALA A 81 8.59 -4.77 -10.69
C ALA A 81 10.10 -4.79 -10.96
N VAL A 82 10.58 -5.90 -11.52
CA VAL A 82 11.91 -6.03 -12.08
C VAL A 82 11.71 -5.99 -13.57
N ASN A 83 11.87 -4.81 -14.18
CA ASN A 83 11.78 -4.70 -15.63
C ASN A 83 12.88 -5.60 -16.24
N GLY A 84 12.49 -6.44 -17.19
CA GLY A 84 13.38 -7.30 -17.97
C GLY A 84 14.08 -6.54 -19.09
#